data_AF-A0AAW5JWS8-F1
#
_entry.id   AF-A0AAW5JWS8-F1
#
_cell.length_a   1.000
_cell.length_b   1.000
_cell.length_c   1.000
_cell.angle_alpha   90.00
_cell.angle_beta   90.00
_cell.angle_gamma   90.00
#
_symmetry.space_group_name_H-M   'P 1'
#
loop_
_entity.id
_entity.type
_entity.pdbx_description
1 polymer ?
#
loop_
_entity_poly.entity_id
_entity_poly.type
_entity_poly.pdbx_seq_one_letter_code
_entity_poly.pdbx_strand_id
1 'polypeptide(L)' 'MKVAMTLRNVKQKDLANALGVDRSSISQKMTRRVAWSLEDIEKASDFFHVKPEALVAGHGFEPWTSGL' A
#
# COMPACT_ATOMS: atom_id res chain seq x y z
N MET A 1 -0.15 5.34 0.85
CA MET A 1 -0.87 4.34 1.66
C MET A 1 -1.43 4.82 3.00
N LYS A 2 -0.62 5.34 3.96
CA LYS A 2 -1.09 5.73 5.31
C LYS A 2 -2.29 6.69 5.32
N VAL A 3 -2.27 7.69 4.44
CA VAL A 3 -3.36 8.69 4.33
C VAL A 3 -4.70 8.04 4.01
N ALA A 4 -4.75 7.12 3.04
CA ALA A 4 -5.98 6.41 2.68
C ALA A 4 -6.55 5.60 3.86
N MET A 5 -5.68 4.97 4.65
CA MET A 5 -6.10 4.23 5.84
C MET A 5 -6.67 5.14 6.93
N THR A 6 -6.04 6.27 7.22
CA THR A 6 -6.53 7.23 8.21
C THR A 6 -7.88 7.81 7.78
N LEU A 7 -8.03 8.20 6.52
CA LEU A 7 -9.27 8.76 5.99
C LEU A 7 -10.43 7.77 6.00
N ARG A 8 -10.15 6.46 5.87
CA ARG A 8 -11.16 5.39 5.84
C ARG A 8 -11.31 4.65 7.17
N ASN A 9 -10.60 5.08 8.23
CA ASN A 9 -10.53 4.40 9.53
C ASN A 9 -10.15 2.90 9.43
N VAL A 10 -9.27 2.57 8.50
CA VAL A 10 -8.81 1.19 8.23
C VAL A 10 -7.57 0.91 9.08
N LYS A 11 -7.55 -0.24 9.78
CA LYS A 11 -6.38 -0.71 10.52
C LYS A 11 -5.50 -1.58 9.62
N GLN A 12 -4.22 -1.72 9.98
CA GLN A 12 -3.28 -2.58 9.23
C GLN A 12 -3.77 -4.03 9.10
N LYS A 13 -4.51 -4.54 10.10
CA LYS A 13 -5.08 -5.89 10.06
C LYS A 13 -6.15 -6.04 8.96
N ASP A 14 -6.93 -4.99 8.70
CA ASP A 14 -8.02 -5.05 7.73
C ASP A 14 -7.43 -5.03 6.31
N LEU A 15 -6.40 -4.22 6.11
CA LEU A 15 -5.62 -4.22 4.88
C LEU A 15 -4.87 -5.54 4.66
N ALA A 16 -4.30 -6.12 5.73
CA ALA A 16 -3.62 -7.41 5.65
C ALA A 16 -4.58 -8.51 5.16
N ASN A 17 -5.80 -8.55 5.72
CA ASN A 17 -6.85 -9.47 5.28
C ASN A 17 -7.23 -9.27 3.82
N ALA A 18 -7.35 -8.01 3.36
CA ALA A 18 -7.67 -7.69 1.97
C ALA A 18 -6.58 -8.13 0.98
N LEU A 19 -5.31 -8.04 1.39
CA LEU A 19 -4.17 -8.43 0.56
C LEU A 19 -3.86 -9.93 0.64
N GLY A 20 -4.46 -10.65 1.60
CA GLY A 20 -4.16 -12.06 1.86
C GLY A 20 -2.78 -12.28 2.46
N VAL A 21 -2.27 -11.29 3.20
CA VAL A 21 -0.94 -11.32 3.83
C VAL A 21 -1.05 -11.15 5.34
N ASP A 22 0.04 -11.40 6.06
CA ASP A 22 0.08 -11.16 7.49
C ASP A 22 0.21 -9.66 7.83
N ARG A 23 -0.21 -9.29 9.05
CA ARG A 23 -0.14 -7.89 9.51
C ARG A 23 1.31 -7.37 9.57
N SER A 24 2.29 -8.22 9.86
CA SER A 24 3.69 -7.82 9.95
C SER A 24 4.24 -7.42 8.58
N SER A 25 3.83 -8.09 7.50
CA SER A 25 4.10 -7.71 6.12
C SER A 25 3.60 -6.30 5.80
N ILE A 26 2.36 -5.97 6.20
CA ILE A 26 1.83 -4.60 6.05
C ILE A 26 2.66 -3.60 6.85
N SER A 27 3.05 -3.94 8.09
CA SER A 27 3.87 -3.07 8.93
C SER A 27 5.25 -2.78 8.31
N GLN A 28 5.91 -3.80 7.76
CA GLN A 28 7.19 -3.66 7.07
C GLN A 28 7.07 -2.79 5.81
N LYS A 29 6.00 -2.97 5.04
CA LYS A 29 5.67 -2.13 3.87
C LYS A 29 5.40 -0.67 4.25
N MET A 30 4.69 -0.46 5.37
CA MET A 30 4.38 0.88 5.88
C MET A 30 5.58 1.62 6.48
N THR A 31 6.60 0.87 6.91
CA THR A 31 7.88 1.39 7.43
C THR A 31 8.97 1.45 6.37
N ARG A 32 8.61 1.24 5.09
CA ARG A 32 9.52 1.25 3.91
C ARG A 32 10.65 0.21 3.97
N ARG A 33 10.53 -0.82 4.80
CA ARG A 33 11.49 -1.94 4.84
C ARG A 33 11.29 -2.93 3.70
N VAL A 34 10.04 -3.02 3.21
CA VAL A 34 9.64 -3.87 2.10
C VAL A 34 8.88 -3.01 1.10
N ALA A 35 9.15 -3.18 -0.18
CA ALA A 35 8.45 -2.47 -1.25
C ALA A 35 7.01 -2.98 -1.40
N TRP A 36 6.12 -2.12 -1.90
CA TRP A 36 4.80 -2.54 -2.35
C TRP A 36 4.93 -3.16 -3.74
N SER A 37 4.45 -4.39 -3.92
CA SER A 37 4.38 -5.00 -5.24
C SER A 37 3.20 -4.44 -6.04
N LEU A 38 3.19 -4.66 -7.36
CA LEU A 38 2.06 -4.29 -8.20
C LEU A 38 0.77 -4.97 -7.72
N GLU A 39 0.83 -6.27 -7.42
CA GLU A 39 -0.31 -7.04 -6.90
C GLU A 39 -0.85 -6.45 -5.58
N ASP A 40 0.03 -6.00 -4.68
CA ASP A 40 -0.40 -5.33 -3.45
C ASP A 40 -1.15 -4.03 -3.73
N ILE A 41 -0.68 -3.27 -4.73
CA ILE A 41 -1.28 -1.99 -5.12
C ILE A 41 -2.65 -2.24 -5.76
N GLU A 42 -2.78 -3.24 -6.63
CA GLU A 42 -4.05 -3.63 -7.26
C GLU A 42 -5.06 -4.06 -6.20
N LYS A 43 -4.71 -5.00 -5.32
CA LYS A 43 -5.61 -5.46 -4.24
C LYS A 43 -5.98 -4.33 -3.28
N ALA A 44 -5.03 -3.45 -2.97
CA ALA A 44 -5.29 -2.27 -2.18
C ALA A 44 -6.23 -1.29 -2.88
N SER A 45 -6.09 -1.11 -4.20
CA SER A 45 -6.91 -0.21 -5.00
C SER A 45 -8.37 -0.67 -4.99
N ASP A 46 -8.60 -1.98 -5.15
CA ASP A 46 -9.91 -2.61 -5.03
C ASP A 46 -10.47 -2.42 -3.63
N PHE A 47 -9.67 -2.68 -2.59
CA PHE A 47 -10.10 -2.52 -1.21
C PHE A 47 -10.51 -1.07 -0.87
N PHE A 48 -9.70 -0.08 -1.28
CA PHE A 48 -9.99 1.33 -1.00
C PHE A 48 -10.97 1.98 -1.98
N HIS A 49 -11.37 1.25 -3.03
CA HIS A 49 -12.22 1.72 -4.13
C HIS A 49 -11.67 3.00 -4.77
N VAL A 50 -10.38 2.98 -5.07
CA VAL A 50 -9.67 4.08 -5.76
C VAL A 50 -8.83 3.50 -6.87
N LYS A 51 -8.47 4.30 -7.87
CA LYS A 51 -7.55 3.82 -8.90
C LYS A 51 -6.14 3.59 -8.31
N PRO A 52 -5.37 2.59 -8.79
CA PRO A 52 -4.00 2.31 -8.33
C PRO A 52 -3.09 3.55 -8.29
N GLU A 53 -3.22 4.44 -9.27
CA GLU A 53 -2.41 5.66 -9.38
C GLU A 53 -2.65 6.60 -8.20
N ALA A 54 -3.82 6.60 -7.58
CA ALA A 54 -4.10 7.43 -6.40
C ALA A 54 -3.37 6.91 -5.15
N LEU A 55 -3.11 5.60 -5.06
CA LEU A 55 -2.33 5.01 -3.97
C LEU A 55 -0.84 5.26 -4.13
N VAL A 56 -0.39 5.28 -5.39
CA VAL A 56 0.99 5.57 -5.78
C VAL A 56 1.28 7.06 -5.75
N ALA A 57 0.39 7.95 -6.20
CA ALA A 57 0.64 9.40 -6.32
C ALA A 57 0.86 10.15 -4.99
N GLY A 58 0.41 9.58 -3.86
CA GLY A 58 0.76 10.08 -2.52
C GLY A 58 2.16 9.66 -2.04
N HIS A 59 2.80 8.73 -2.75
CA HIS A 59 4.23 8.52 -2.76
C HIS A 59 4.77 9.31 -3.97
N GLY A 60 5.80 10.14 -3.81
CA GLY A 60 6.43 10.74 -4.98
C GLY A 60 6.70 9.64 -6.00
N PHE A 61 6.23 9.83 -7.23
CA PHE A 61 6.53 8.97 -8.36
C PHE A 61 8.02 9.16 -8.68
N GLU A 62 8.88 8.61 -7.83
CA GLU A 62 10.24 8.29 -8.20
C GLU A 62 10.18 6.84 -8.72
N PRO A 63 10.34 6.62 -10.02
CA PRO A 63 10.40 5.29 -10.57
C PRO A 63 11.56 4.58 -9.87
N TRP A 64 11.31 3.43 -9.25
CA TRP A 64 12.34 2.60 -8.61
C TRP A 64 13.31 1.93 -9.62
N THR A 65 13.56 2.58 -10.76
CA THR A 65 14.61 2.23 -11.73
C THR A 65 15.67 3.33 -11.82
N SER A 66 15.87 4.14 -10.80
CA SER A 66 17.14 4.84 -10.64
C SER A 66 17.96 4.06 -9.62
N GLY A 67 18.73 3.10 -10.15
CA GLY A 67 19.82 2.50 -9.41
C GLY A 67 20.82 3.57 -8.99
N LEU A 68 21.23 3.49 -7.72
CA LEU A 68 22.56 3.78 -7.18
C LEU A 68 22.59 3.28 -5.73
#